data_AF-A0A4U8W8X2-F1
#
_entry.id   AF-A0A4U8W8X2-F1
#
_cell.length_a   1.000
_cell.length_b   1.000
_cell.length_c   1.000
_cell.angle_alpha   90.00
_cell.angle_beta   90.00
_cell.angle_gamma   90.00
#
_symmetry.space_group_name_H-M   'P 1'
#
loop_
_entity.id
_entity.type
_entity.pdbx_description
1 polymer ?
#
loop_
_entity_poly.entity_id
_entity_poly.type
_entity_poly.pdbx_seq_one_letter_code
_entity_poly.pdbx_strand_id
1 'polypeptide(L)'
;MKKLFLLFLTTFLLIGCSTNDETIYDYIGTWSGTYEGTQKGLWNFVVASDGKVTGTMYSESTNENYNISGFLNNSGQLTAELVLPADGQFSGTLTLEKTATGTWVNESPTPARSGTWKGTKDKK
;
A
#
# COMPACT_ATOMS: atom_id res chain seq x y z
N MET A 1 11.48 -29.25 -62.68
CA MET A 1 11.35 -28.22 -61.63
C MET A 1 10.06 -28.45 -60.87
N LYS A 2 10.13 -28.85 -59.59
CA LYS A 2 9.00 -28.80 -58.66
C LYS A 2 9.58 -28.70 -57.25
N LYS A 3 9.52 -27.49 -56.70
CA LYS A 3 10.03 -27.15 -55.36
C LYS A 3 9.00 -27.66 -54.36
N LEU A 4 9.38 -28.64 -53.54
CA LEU A 4 8.55 -29.09 -52.43
C LEU A 4 8.58 -28.02 -51.35
N PHE A 5 7.38 -27.59 -50.99
CA PHE A 5 7.06 -26.45 -50.16
C PHE A 5 7.46 -26.70 -48.70
N LEU A 6 8.02 -25.66 -48.07
CA LEU A 6 8.47 -25.60 -46.68
C LEU A 6 7.38 -26.04 -45.69
N LEU A 7 7.72 -26.99 -44.82
CA LEU A 7 7.08 -27.20 -43.53
C LEU A 7 8.21 -27.41 -42.51
N PHE A 8 7.96 -27.06 -41.24
CA PHE A 8 8.93 -26.81 -40.15
C PHE A 8 9.52 -25.39 -40.25
N LEU A 9 9.30 -24.49 -39.29
CA LEU A 9 9.44 -24.68 -37.86
C LEU A 9 8.68 -23.55 -37.13
N THR A 10 7.47 -23.84 -36.63
CA THR A 10 6.76 -22.98 -35.67
C THR A 10 7.36 -23.17 -34.29
N THR A 11 8.50 -22.55 -34.01
CA THR A 11 9.01 -22.43 -32.63
C THR A 11 9.67 -21.06 -32.48
N PHE A 12 8.90 -20.10 -31.96
CA PHE A 12 9.33 -19.13 -30.93
C PHE A 12 8.18 -18.14 -30.68
N LEU A 13 7.11 -18.65 -30.06
CA LEU A 13 6.18 -17.80 -29.31
C LEU A 13 6.08 -18.36 -27.89
N LEU A 14 7.23 -18.54 -27.24
CA LEU A 14 7.30 -18.48 -25.79
C LEU A 14 7.55 -17.02 -25.43
N ILE A 15 6.59 -16.14 -25.74
CA ILE A 15 6.42 -14.94 -24.95
C ILE A 15 5.94 -15.48 -23.62
N GLY A 16 6.88 -15.64 -22.68
CA GLY A 16 6.57 -15.97 -21.32
C GLY A 16 5.60 -14.93 -20.80
N CYS A 17 4.32 -15.30 -20.76
CA CYS A 17 3.38 -14.66 -19.88
C CYS A 17 3.85 -15.05 -18.48
N SER A 18 4.78 -14.28 -17.91
CA SER A 18 4.90 -14.22 -16.48
C SER A 18 3.60 -13.59 -16.02
N THR A 19 2.59 -14.41 -15.77
CA THR A 19 1.53 -14.05 -14.85
C THR A 19 2.24 -13.86 -13.52
N ASN A 20 2.77 -12.65 -13.33
CA ASN A 20 2.99 -12.13 -12.00
C ASN A 20 1.57 -11.99 -11.45
N ASP A 21 1.01 -13.12 -11.01
CA ASP A 21 -0.16 -13.17 -10.16
C ASP A 21 0.31 -12.54 -8.83
N GLU A 22 0.53 -11.23 -8.84
CA GLU A 22 0.74 -10.45 -7.64
C GLU A 22 -0.55 -10.62 -6.84
N THR A 23 -0.46 -11.45 -5.81
CA THR A 23 -1.59 -11.76 -4.95
C THR A 23 -1.45 -10.93 -3.69
N ILE A 24 -2.57 -10.41 -3.20
CA ILE A 24 -2.64 -9.62 -1.96
C ILE A 24 -2.06 -10.35 -0.73
N TYR A 25 -1.87 -11.69 -0.80
CA TYR A 25 -1.42 -12.56 0.29
C TYR A 25 -0.11 -12.10 0.95
N ASP A 26 0.83 -11.58 0.17
CA ASP A 26 2.11 -11.10 0.71
C ASP A 26 1.96 -9.86 1.59
N TYR A 27 0.85 -9.13 1.45
CA TYR A 27 0.56 -7.91 2.21
C TYR A 27 -0.35 -8.16 3.42
N ILE A 28 -1.13 -9.25 3.44
CA ILE A 28 -2.08 -9.56 4.53
C ILE A 28 -1.39 -9.59 5.90
N GLY A 29 -1.97 -8.90 6.87
CA GLY A 29 -1.50 -8.87 8.26
C GLY A 29 -1.36 -7.46 8.80
N THR A 30 -0.75 -7.36 9.98
CA THR A 30 -0.53 -6.09 10.68
C THR A 30 0.73 -5.41 10.17
N TRP A 31 0.61 -4.11 9.94
CA TRP A 31 1.69 -3.20 9.62
C TRP A 31 1.70 -2.09 10.65
N SER A 32 2.88 -1.63 11.01
CA SER A 32 3.05 -0.55 11.98
C SER A 32 4.24 0.33 11.64
N GLY A 33 4.24 1.55 12.16
CA GLY A 33 5.32 2.48 11.89
C GLY A 33 5.16 3.85 12.55
N THR A 34 5.93 4.78 12.03
CA THR A 34 5.99 6.17 12.49
C THR A 34 5.59 7.11 11.36
N TYR A 35 5.04 8.27 11.71
CA TYR A 35 4.87 9.38 10.79
C TYR A 35 5.51 10.65 11.35
N GLU A 36 5.85 11.57 10.46
CA GLU A 36 6.47 12.86 10.75
C GLU A 36 5.91 13.94 9.81
N GLY A 37 6.29 15.20 10.05
CA GLY A 37 5.81 16.38 9.33
C GLY A 37 5.37 17.48 10.30
N THR A 38 4.22 18.08 10.02
CA THR A 38 3.57 19.06 10.92
C THR A 38 3.22 18.49 12.30
N GLN A 39 3.03 17.17 12.36
CA GLN A 39 2.89 16.38 13.57
C GLN A 39 3.73 15.10 13.43
N LYS A 40 3.94 14.41 14.56
CA LYS A 40 4.58 13.10 14.58
C LYS A 40 3.84 12.12 15.47
N GLY A 41 4.07 10.85 15.24
CA GLY A 41 3.61 9.79 16.12
C GLY A 41 3.65 8.42 15.46
N LEU A 42 2.70 7.58 15.87
CA LEU A 42 2.66 6.16 15.54
C LEU A 42 1.43 5.85 14.70
N TRP A 43 1.53 4.83 13.85
CA TRP A 43 0.39 4.28 13.15
C TRP A 43 0.46 2.75 13.13
N ASN A 44 -0.69 2.12 13.00
CA ASN A 44 -0.81 0.70 12.67
C ASN A 44 -2.07 0.46 11.85
N PHE A 45 -2.04 -0.54 10.98
CA PHE A 45 -3.23 -1.02 10.28
C PHE A 45 -3.13 -2.51 9.98
N VAL A 46 -4.28 -3.12 9.69
CA VAL A 46 -4.40 -4.50 9.22
C VAL A 46 -4.84 -4.49 7.75
N VAL A 47 -4.13 -5.25 6.91
CA VAL A 47 -4.56 -5.59 5.56
C VAL A 47 -5.31 -6.91 5.61
N ALA A 48 -6.59 -6.89 5.24
CA ALA A 48 -7.43 -8.07 5.13
C ALA A 48 -7.24 -8.78 3.78
N SER A 49 -7.74 -10.02 3.67
CA SER A 49 -7.59 -10.86 2.47
C SER A 49 -8.31 -10.34 1.23
N ASP A 50 -9.28 -9.44 1.41
CA ASP A 50 -9.98 -8.75 0.33
C ASP A 50 -9.31 -7.41 -0.06
N GLY A 51 -8.17 -7.06 0.53
CA GLY A 51 -7.47 -5.80 0.30
C GLY A 51 -7.96 -4.65 1.20
N LYS A 52 -9.00 -4.86 2.02
CA LYS A 52 -9.47 -3.83 2.95
C LYS A 52 -8.39 -3.50 3.99
N VAL A 53 -8.22 -2.20 4.26
CA VAL A 53 -7.30 -1.68 5.26
C VAL A 53 -8.06 -0.98 6.37
N THR A 54 -7.78 -1.34 7.62
CA THR A 54 -8.33 -0.70 8.82
C THR A 54 -7.25 -0.52 9.87
N GLY A 55 -7.17 0.66 10.50
CA GLY A 55 -6.13 0.95 11.48
C GLY A 55 -6.33 2.26 12.20
N THR A 56 -5.25 2.74 12.82
CA THR A 56 -5.22 3.99 13.60
C THR A 56 -3.90 4.73 13.41
N MET A 57 -3.96 6.07 13.46
CA MET A 57 -2.82 6.98 13.53
C MET A 57 -2.93 7.83 14.79
N TYR A 58 -1.94 7.73 15.68
CA TYR A 58 -1.89 8.43 16.97
C TYR A 58 -0.83 9.53 16.96
N SER A 59 -1.22 10.76 17.31
CA SER A 59 -0.30 11.89 17.44
C SER A 59 0.29 12.00 18.84
N GLU A 60 1.62 11.97 18.93
CA GLU A 60 2.34 12.22 20.17
C GLU A 60 2.31 13.71 20.56
N SER A 61 2.12 14.61 19.60
CA SER A 61 2.15 16.06 19.83
C SER A 61 0.86 16.60 20.42
N THR A 62 -0.28 16.03 20.02
CA THR A 62 -1.62 16.52 20.40
C THR A 62 -2.44 15.50 21.19
N ASN A 63 -1.94 14.27 21.36
CA ASN A 63 -2.67 13.15 21.97
C ASN A 63 -4.00 12.83 21.25
N GLU A 64 -4.06 13.13 19.95
CA GLU A 64 -5.20 12.83 19.06
C GLU A 64 -5.04 11.44 18.44
N ASN A 65 -6.16 10.80 18.13
CA ASN A 65 -6.20 9.52 17.40
C ASN A 65 -7.13 9.63 16.20
N TYR A 66 -6.70 9.09 15.07
CA TYR A 66 -7.39 9.12 13.78
C TYR A 66 -7.57 7.68 13.29
N ASN A 67 -8.74 7.35 12.74
CA ASN A 67 -8.94 6.04 12.13
C ASN A 67 -8.39 6.02 10.71
N ILE A 68 -7.70 4.96 10.33
CA ILE A 68 -7.28 4.70 8.94
C ILE A 68 -8.28 3.72 8.34
N SER A 69 -8.89 4.06 7.20
CA SER A 69 -9.79 3.17 6.46
C SER A 69 -9.56 3.30 4.97
N GLY A 70 -9.38 2.19 4.26
CA GLY A 70 -9.10 2.22 2.83
C GLY A 70 -8.90 0.86 2.19
N PHE A 71 -8.11 0.86 1.12
CA PHE A 71 -7.84 -0.33 0.30
C PHE A 71 -6.37 -0.39 -0.12
N LEU A 72 -5.84 -1.61 -0.15
CA LEU A 72 -4.55 -1.95 -0.71
C LEU A 72 -4.76 -2.82 -1.95
N ASN A 73 -4.22 -2.39 -3.08
CA ASN A 73 -4.28 -3.21 -4.29
C ASN A 73 -3.14 -4.26 -4.33
N ASN A 74 -3.18 -5.11 -5.35
CA ASN A 74 -2.22 -6.20 -5.52
C ASN A 74 -0.78 -5.73 -5.80
N SER A 75 -0.58 -4.48 -6.28
CA SER A 75 0.75 -3.91 -6.50
C SER A 75 1.32 -3.23 -5.25
N GLY A 76 0.67 -3.40 -4.09
CA GLY A 76 1.07 -2.77 -2.84
C GLY A 76 0.73 -1.28 -2.73
N GLN A 77 -0.08 -0.73 -3.64
CA GLN A 77 -0.52 0.68 -3.55
C GLN A 77 -1.66 0.82 -2.54
N LEU A 78 -1.44 1.65 -1.53
CA LEU A 78 -2.39 2.01 -0.49
C LEU A 78 -3.12 3.31 -0.85
N THR A 79 -4.44 3.27 -0.75
CA THR A 79 -5.32 4.45 -0.76
C THR A 79 -6.25 4.36 0.44
N ALA A 80 -6.04 5.23 1.42
CA ALA A 80 -6.86 5.26 2.63
C ALA A 80 -7.14 6.69 3.07
N GLU A 81 -8.17 6.82 3.90
CA GLU A 81 -8.60 8.07 4.50
C GLU A 81 -8.32 8.05 6.01
N LEU A 82 -8.01 9.22 6.55
CA LEU A 82 -8.08 9.50 7.98
C LEU A 82 -9.51 9.93 8.29
N VAL A 83 -10.29 9.04 8.91
CA VAL A 83 -11.72 9.25 9.14
C VAL A 83 -11.96 9.66 10.60
N LEU A 84 -12.77 10.71 10.80
CA LEU A 84 -13.39 11.16 12.05
C LEU A 84 -12.43 11.21 13.26
N PRO A 85 -12.00 12.39 13.75
CA PRO A 85 -12.47 13.75 13.42
C PRO A 85 -11.76 14.40 12.21
N ALA A 86 -10.96 13.65 11.45
CA ALA A 86 -10.20 14.18 10.32
C ALA A 86 -10.97 14.18 9.00
N ASP A 87 -10.58 15.10 8.12
CA ASP A 87 -10.80 15.09 6.68
C ASP A 87 -9.41 14.96 6.03
N GLY A 88 -8.94 13.72 5.93
CA GLY A 88 -7.54 13.46 5.61
C GLY A 88 -7.32 12.23 4.74
N GLN A 89 -6.17 12.20 4.09
CA GLN A 89 -5.73 11.09 3.26
C GLN A 89 -4.48 10.46 3.88
N PHE A 90 -4.38 9.14 3.76
CA PHE A 90 -3.25 8.33 4.18
C PHE A 90 -2.90 7.36 3.04
N SER A 91 -1.90 7.71 2.25
CA SER A 91 -1.57 7.01 1.00
C SER A 91 -0.10 6.61 0.99
N GLY A 92 0.22 5.52 0.28
CA GLY A 92 1.61 5.06 0.17
C GLY A 92 1.74 3.71 -0.51
N THR A 93 2.89 3.08 -0.32
CA THR A 93 3.23 1.82 -0.97
C THR A 93 3.82 0.84 0.04
N LEU A 94 3.36 -0.40 0.00
CA LEU A 94 3.90 -1.54 0.74
C LEU A 94 4.72 -2.38 -0.25
N THR A 95 5.87 -2.87 0.20
CA THR A 95 6.78 -3.67 -0.63
C THR A 95 6.85 -5.11 -0.14
N LEU A 96 7.27 -6.01 -1.03
CA LEU A 96 7.45 -7.43 -0.70
C LEU A 96 8.59 -7.67 0.31
N GLU A 97 9.51 -6.71 0.44
CA GLU A 97 10.56 -6.67 1.46
C GLU A 97 10.01 -6.29 2.85
N LYS A 98 8.69 -6.22 3.01
CA LYS A 98 8.00 -5.93 4.27
C LYS A 98 8.30 -4.53 4.80
N THR A 99 8.56 -3.60 3.89
CA THR A 99 8.72 -2.17 4.19
C THR A 99 7.58 -1.39 3.57
N ALA A 100 7.23 -0.24 4.15
CA ALA A 100 6.18 0.61 3.64
C ALA A 100 6.53 2.08 3.86
N THR A 101 6.17 2.93 2.89
CA THR A 101 6.36 4.39 2.95
C THR A 101 5.20 5.11 2.30
N GLY A 102 4.97 6.36 2.69
CA GLY A 102 3.92 7.17 2.08
C GLY A 102 3.80 8.56 2.67
N THR A 103 2.65 9.18 2.40
CA THR A 103 2.29 10.52 2.84
C THR A 103 0.94 10.54 3.55
N TRP A 104 0.74 11.58 4.34
CA TRP A 104 -0.53 11.87 4.97
C TRP A 104 -0.85 13.36 4.89
N VAL A 105 -2.14 13.68 4.85
CA VAL A 105 -2.67 15.04 4.94
C VAL A 105 -3.94 15.01 5.78
N ASN A 106 -4.19 16.07 6.55
CA ASN A 106 -5.43 16.35 7.22
C ASN A 106 -5.77 17.82 7.01
N GLU A 107 -6.87 18.08 6.30
CA GLU A 107 -7.33 19.42 5.91
C GLU A 107 -8.06 20.15 7.05
N SER A 108 -8.42 19.44 8.13
CA SER A 108 -9.13 19.98 9.29
C SER A 108 -8.43 19.64 10.62
N PRO A 109 -8.02 20.63 11.43
CA PRO A 109 -8.29 22.06 11.30
C PRO A 109 -7.38 22.78 10.29
N THR A 110 -7.76 23.99 9.88
CA THR A 110 -6.91 24.89 9.08
C THR A 110 -5.89 25.64 9.98
N PRO A 111 -4.60 25.75 9.60
CA PRO A 111 -3.99 25.29 8.36
C PRO A 111 -3.83 23.77 8.29
N ALA A 112 -3.91 23.23 7.07
CA ALA A 112 -3.77 21.81 6.80
C ALA A 112 -2.48 21.25 7.38
N ARG A 113 -2.57 20.04 7.92
CA ARG A 113 -1.46 19.28 8.49
C ARG A 113 -1.05 18.21 7.50
N SER A 114 0.24 17.99 7.33
CA SER A 114 0.74 16.96 6.42
C SER A 114 2.12 16.46 6.80
N GLY A 115 2.53 15.38 6.12
CA GLY A 115 3.89 14.87 6.17
C GLY A 115 4.05 13.50 5.53
N THR A 116 5.05 12.76 6.01
CA THR A 116 5.45 11.44 5.49
C THR A 116 5.34 10.38 6.58
N TRP A 117 5.26 9.12 6.16
CA TRP A 117 5.28 7.99 7.07
C TRP A 117 6.13 6.84 6.51
N LYS A 118 6.61 6.01 7.43
CA LYS A 118 7.34 4.78 7.14
C LYS A 118 6.96 3.69 8.14
N GLY A 119 7.06 2.43 7.74
CA GLY A 119 6.77 1.30 8.61
C GLY A 119 7.20 -0.03 8.04
N THR A 120 6.88 -1.07 8.79
CA THR A 120 7.21 -2.45 8.44
C THR A 120 6.05 -3.38 8.76
N LYS A 121 6.02 -4.53 8.11
CA LYS A 121 5.09 -5.61 8.47
C LYS A 121 5.53 -6.22 9.80
N ASP A 122 4.59 -6.39 10.72
CA ASP A 122 4.88 -7.02 12.00
C ASP A 122 5.34 -8.46 11.79
N LYS A 123 6.37 -8.88 12.54
CA LYS A 123 6.81 -10.27 12.54
C LYS A 123 5.79 -11.09 13.33
N LYS A 124 5.17 -12.07 12.69
CA LYS A 124 4.48 -13.15 13.38
C LYS A 124 5.48 -14.10 14.02
#